data_AF-A0AAD7IF26-F1
#
_entry.id   AF-A0AAD7IF26-F1
#
_cell.length_a   1.000
_cell.length_b   1.000
_cell.length_c   1.000
_cell.angle_alpha   90.00
_cell.angle_beta   90.00
_cell.angle_gamma   90.00
#
_symmetry.space_group_name_H-M   'P 1'
#
loop_
_entity.id
_entity.type
_entity.pdbx_description
1 polymer ?
#
loop_
_entity_poly.entity_id
_entity_poly.type
_entity_poly.pdbx_seq_one_letter_code
_entity_poly.pdbx_strand_id
1 'polypeptide(L)'
;HQVRRGHSSEHRPTEVTQWIRGGRDRTKKVPKIGNLVKYVKVWQTWWNSLQPEWRRRDGEGNLMAGGEVGYGAADAWGVLDTGGPNGWLSVVASLYFWGVCSGQSVEMKGRWDAAVQDVMWMLEGL
;
A
#
# COMPACT_ATOMS: atom_id res chain seq x y z
N HIS A 1 -19.07 -21.08 11.28
CA HIS A 1 -18.35 -20.02 12.02
C HIS A 1 -17.14 -19.60 11.21
N GLN A 2 -17.24 -18.51 10.43
CA GLN A 2 -16.12 -18.01 9.64
C GLN A 2 -15.58 -16.74 10.31
N VAL A 3 -14.39 -16.84 10.88
CA VAL A 3 -13.67 -15.69 11.44
C VAL A 3 -13.27 -14.81 10.27
N ARG A 4 -13.92 -13.66 10.11
CA ARG A 4 -13.46 -12.59 9.20
C ARG A 4 -12.10 -12.10 9.73
N ARG A 5 -11.02 -12.69 9.24
CA ARG A 5 -9.66 -12.19 9.49
C ARG A 5 -9.56 -10.86 8.74
N GLY A 6 -9.60 -9.75 9.47
CA GLY A 6 -9.27 -8.44 8.90
C GLY A 6 -7.88 -8.50 8.25
N HIS A 7 -7.70 -7.74 7.17
CA HIS A 7 -6.47 -7.68 6.37
C HIS A 7 -5.24 -7.82 7.26
N SER A 8 -4.34 -8.73 6.88
CA SER A 8 -3.11 -8.97 7.62
C SER A 8 -2.51 -7.65 8.06
N SER A 9 -2.48 -7.44 9.37
CA SER A 9 -1.74 -6.37 10.02
C SER A 9 -0.24 -6.59 9.93
N GLU A 10 0.19 -7.73 9.37
CA GLU A 10 1.59 -8.04 9.17
C GLU A 10 2.20 -6.97 8.27
N HIS A 11 3.33 -6.44 8.74
CA HIS A 11 4.15 -5.46 8.04
C HIS A 11 3.54 -4.07 7.78
N ARG A 12 2.26 -3.80 8.10
CA ARG A 12 1.68 -2.44 7.94
C ARG A 12 2.51 -1.40 8.72
N PRO A 13 2.87 -0.26 8.11
CA PRO A 13 3.55 0.81 8.83
C PRO A 13 2.80 1.23 10.10
N THR A 14 3.54 1.48 11.18
CA THR A 14 2.96 1.76 12.50
C THR A 14 2.15 3.05 12.49
N GLU A 15 2.59 4.03 11.72
CA GLU A 15 1.94 5.32 11.48
C GLU A 15 0.52 5.14 10.91
N VAL A 16 0.35 4.20 9.98
CA VAL A 16 -0.95 3.86 9.40
C VAL A 16 -1.84 3.18 10.43
N THR A 17 -1.28 2.26 11.22
CA THR A 17 -2.01 1.59 12.32
C THR A 17 -2.50 2.58 13.36
N GLN A 18 -1.66 3.54 13.76
CA GLN A 18 -2.02 4.60 14.69
C GLN A 18 -3.10 5.51 14.12
N TRP A 19 -2.99 5.91 12.85
CA TRP A 19 -4.00 6.71 12.18
C TRP A 19 -5.37 6.00 12.10
N ILE A 20 -5.38 4.70 11.79
CA ILE A 20 -6.60 3.89 11.80
C ILE A 20 -7.21 3.82 13.21
N ARG A 21 -6.40 3.56 14.24
CA ARG A 21 -6.85 3.53 15.64
C ARG A 21 -7.36 4.88 16.12
N GLY A 22 -6.83 5.97 15.59
CA GLY A 22 -7.26 7.34 15.84
C GLY A 22 -8.53 7.76 15.10
N GLY A 23 -9.26 6.83 14.48
CA GLY A 23 -10.52 7.10 13.78
C GLY A 23 -10.35 7.54 12.33
N ARG A 24 -9.16 7.38 11.73
CA ARG A 24 -8.85 7.83 10.36
C ARG A 24 -9.08 9.34 10.18
N ASP A 25 -8.88 10.08 11.25
CA ASP A 25 -9.15 11.52 11.29
C ASP A 25 -8.32 12.24 10.21
N ARG A 26 -9.03 12.92 9.30
CA ARG A 26 -8.46 13.69 8.18
C ARG A 26 -8.10 15.12 8.57
N THR A 27 -8.54 15.55 9.76
CA THR A 27 -8.32 16.91 10.30
C THR A 27 -7.08 16.98 11.18
N LYS A 28 -6.60 15.84 11.69
CA LYS A 28 -5.34 15.74 12.44
C LYS A 28 -4.13 15.90 11.51
N LYS A 29 -3.05 16.46 12.05
CA LYS A 29 -1.76 16.55 11.35
C LYS A 29 -1.31 15.16 10.89
N VAL A 30 -0.75 15.11 9.68
CA VAL A 30 -0.06 13.94 9.13
C VAL A 30 0.91 13.36 10.17
N PRO A 31 0.91 12.03 10.41
CA PRO A 31 1.85 11.41 11.32
C PRO A 31 3.29 11.78 10.93
N LYS A 32 4.11 12.16 11.92
CA LYS A 32 5.53 12.40 11.66
C LYS A 32 6.23 11.07 11.42
N ILE A 33 6.78 10.88 10.22
CA ILE A 33 7.64 9.75 9.91
C ILE A 33 9.06 10.09 10.38
N GLY A 34 9.49 9.50 11.50
CA GLY A 34 10.80 9.80 12.11
C GLY A 34 12.00 9.29 11.30
N ASN A 35 11.83 8.17 10.59
CA ASN A 35 12.84 7.63 9.68
C ASN A 35 12.19 7.20 8.38
N LEU A 36 12.28 8.06 7.37
CA LEU A 36 11.63 7.85 6.08
C LEU A 36 12.17 6.63 5.35
N VAL A 37 13.49 6.40 5.37
CA VAL A 37 14.11 5.23 4.71
C VAL A 37 13.56 3.92 5.28
N LYS A 38 13.42 3.84 6.60
CA LYS A 38 12.83 2.68 7.27
C LYS A 38 11.35 2.53 6.90
N TYR A 39 10.61 3.63 6.90
CA TYR A 39 9.20 3.63 6.51
C TYR A 39 9.01 3.08 5.10
N VAL A 40 9.81 3.54 4.13
CA VAL A 40 9.76 3.07 2.74
C VAL A 40 9.97 1.56 2.65
N LYS A 41 10.98 1.03 3.35
CA LYS A 41 11.22 -0.43 3.37
C LYS A 41 10.03 -1.21 3.93
N VAL A 42 9.49 -0.76 5.07
CA VAL A 42 8.32 -1.39 5.70
C VAL A 42 7.10 -1.31 4.79
N TRP A 43 6.88 -0.16 4.17
CA TRP A 43 5.80 0.06 3.21
C TRP A 43 5.91 -0.88 2.02
N GLN A 44 7.11 -1.03 1.43
CA GLN A 44 7.34 -1.95 0.32
C GLN A 44 7.06 -3.41 0.70
N THR A 45 7.52 -3.86 1.88
CA THR A 45 7.21 -5.20 2.38
C THR A 45 5.70 -5.41 2.54
N TRP A 46 5.02 -4.43 3.13
CA TRP A 46 3.56 -4.48 3.30
C TRP A 46 2.84 -4.51 1.96
N TRP A 47 3.18 -3.60 1.04
CA TRP A 47 2.59 -3.54 -0.29
C TRP A 47 2.79 -4.85 -1.06
N ASN A 48 4.00 -5.43 -1.02
CA ASN A 48 4.31 -6.72 -1.62
C ASN A 48 3.46 -7.87 -1.09
N SER A 49 3.14 -7.88 0.21
CA SER A 49 2.28 -8.91 0.84
C SER A 49 0.80 -8.77 0.48
N LEU A 50 0.38 -7.60 0.03
CA LEU A 50 -1.00 -7.35 -0.39
C LEU A 50 -1.25 -7.73 -1.86
N GLN A 51 -0.19 -7.97 -2.63
CA GLN A 51 -0.34 -8.21 -4.06
C GLN A 51 -0.94 -9.58 -4.33
N PRO A 52 -1.86 -9.67 -5.29
CA PRO A 52 -2.43 -10.95 -5.71
C PRO A 52 -1.37 -11.81 -6.41
N GLU A 53 -1.56 -13.13 -6.37
CA GLU A 53 -0.59 -14.11 -6.88
C GLU A 53 -0.35 -14.00 -8.40
N TRP A 54 -1.33 -13.51 -9.16
CA TRP A 54 -1.19 -13.33 -10.61
C TRP A 54 -0.23 -12.20 -10.99
N ARG A 55 0.18 -11.37 -10.03
CA ARG A 55 1.03 -10.22 -10.31
C ARG A 55 2.45 -10.68 -10.67
N ARG A 56 2.93 -10.25 -11.84
CA ARG A 56 4.27 -10.60 -12.32
C ARG A 56 5.34 -10.03 -11.40
N ARG A 57 6.35 -10.85 -11.13
CA ARG A 57 7.58 -10.43 -10.44
C ARG A 57 8.78 -10.60 -11.37
N ASP A 58 9.77 -9.74 -11.24
CA ASP A 58 11.06 -9.92 -11.93
C ASP A 58 11.87 -11.07 -11.27
N GLY A 59 13.06 -11.35 -11.83
CA GLY A 59 13.97 -12.38 -11.30
C GLY A 59 14.50 -12.09 -9.89
N GLU A 60 14.27 -10.89 -9.36
CA GLU A 60 14.68 -10.44 -8.03
C GLU A 60 13.48 -10.39 -7.06
N GLY A 61 12.27 -10.71 -7.52
CA GLY A 61 11.04 -10.72 -6.73
C GLY A 61 10.34 -9.36 -6.64
N ASN A 62 10.82 -8.34 -7.34
CA ASN A 62 10.17 -7.02 -7.39
C ASN A 62 8.91 -7.09 -8.25
N LEU A 63 7.91 -6.30 -7.86
CA LEU A 63 6.65 -6.21 -8.60
C LEU A 63 6.87 -5.55 -9.95
N MET A 64 6.29 -6.14 -10.98
CA MET A 64 6.22 -5.54 -12.31
C MET A 64 4.76 -5.22 -12.65
N ALA A 65 4.58 -4.22 -13.53
CA ALA A 65 3.30 -4.06 -14.21
C ALA A 65 3.10 -5.24 -15.18
N GLY A 66 1.94 -5.89 -15.12
CA GLY A 66 1.59 -7.04 -15.95
C GLY A 66 1.35 -8.35 -15.19
N GLY A 67 0.70 -9.29 -15.89
CA GLY A 67 0.26 -10.60 -15.41
C GLY A 67 -0.81 -11.12 -16.39
N GLU A 68 -0.71 -12.37 -16.84
CA GLU A 68 -1.52 -12.87 -17.97
C GLU A 68 -2.97 -13.21 -17.60
N VAL A 69 -3.32 -13.26 -16.32
CA VAL A 69 -4.64 -13.73 -15.88
C VAL A 69 -5.12 -12.90 -14.67
N GLY A 70 -6.08 -11.98 -14.85
CA GLY A 70 -6.84 -11.39 -13.73
C GLY A 70 -6.86 -9.88 -13.58
N TYR A 71 -6.03 -9.10 -14.30
CA TYR A 71 -6.16 -7.64 -14.28
C TYR A 71 -7.52 -7.22 -14.87
N GLY A 72 -8.37 -6.54 -14.10
CA GLY A 72 -9.74 -6.18 -14.52
C GLY A 72 -10.82 -7.21 -14.16
N ALA A 73 -10.48 -8.37 -13.58
CA ALA A 73 -11.46 -9.37 -13.18
C ALA A 73 -11.82 -9.20 -11.70
N ALA A 74 -13.12 -9.08 -11.39
CA ALA A 74 -13.63 -8.77 -10.05
C ALA A 74 -13.07 -9.70 -8.95
N ASP A 75 -12.97 -11.01 -9.22
CA ASP A 75 -12.53 -12.00 -8.22
C ASP A 75 -10.99 -12.18 -8.14
N ALA A 76 -10.23 -11.46 -8.96
CA ALA A 76 -8.78 -11.65 -9.07
C ALA A 76 -7.98 -10.87 -8.00
N TRP A 77 -8.57 -9.86 -7.36
CA TRP A 77 -7.86 -8.95 -6.46
C TRP A 77 -7.57 -9.56 -5.07
N GLY A 78 -8.09 -10.76 -4.78
CA GLY A 78 -7.70 -11.59 -3.63
C GLY A 78 -7.81 -10.89 -2.27
N VAL A 79 -6.67 -10.66 -1.60
CA VAL A 79 -6.63 -10.02 -0.26
C VAL A 79 -7.02 -8.52 -0.32
N LEU A 80 -6.92 -7.89 -1.50
CA LEU A 80 -7.36 -6.52 -1.72
C LEU A 80 -8.88 -6.43 -1.96
N ASP A 81 -9.51 -7.53 -2.38
CA ASP A 81 -10.97 -7.63 -2.59
C ASP A 81 -11.75 -8.02 -1.32
N THR A 82 -11.13 -8.83 -0.46
CA THR A 82 -11.81 -9.50 0.67
C THR A 82 -12.11 -8.63 1.89
N GLY A 83 -11.94 -7.31 1.83
CA GLY A 83 -12.06 -6.45 3.03
C GLY A 83 -12.68 -5.07 2.85
N GLY A 84 -13.69 -4.94 1.98
CA GLY A 84 -14.52 -3.74 1.90
C GLY A 84 -13.75 -2.44 1.56
N PRO A 85 -14.44 -1.30 1.49
CA PRO A 85 -13.90 -0.03 0.96
C PRO A 85 -12.68 0.57 1.72
N ASN A 86 -12.14 -0.10 2.74
CA ASN A 86 -11.17 0.46 3.67
C ASN A 86 -9.73 -0.04 3.50
N GLY A 87 -9.49 -1.08 2.69
CA GLY A 87 -8.14 -1.60 2.39
C GLY A 87 -7.32 -0.59 1.60
N TRP A 88 -7.85 -0.15 0.46
CA TRP A 88 -7.24 0.85 -0.42
C TRP A 88 -7.04 2.22 0.23
N LEU A 89 -8.00 2.66 1.05
CA LEU A 89 -7.88 3.92 1.79
C LEU A 89 -6.62 3.94 2.67
N SER A 90 -6.27 2.80 3.27
CA SER A 90 -5.08 2.69 4.11
C SER A 90 -3.79 2.81 3.28
N VAL A 91 -3.78 2.24 2.07
CA VAL A 91 -2.66 2.34 1.12
C VAL A 91 -2.49 3.78 0.65
N VAL A 92 -3.57 4.43 0.20
CA VAL A 92 -3.54 5.83 -0.26
C VAL A 92 -3.12 6.78 0.87
N ALA A 93 -3.66 6.61 2.09
CA ALA A 93 -3.27 7.41 3.24
C ALA A 93 -1.77 7.26 3.56
N SER A 94 -1.24 6.03 3.48
CA SER A 94 0.17 5.76 3.72
C SER A 94 1.11 6.41 2.69
N LEU A 95 0.68 6.50 1.43
CA LEU A 95 1.39 7.23 0.37
C LEU A 95 1.33 8.73 0.59
N TYR A 96 0.19 9.26 1.06
CA TYR A 96 0.06 10.66 1.42
C TYR A 96 1.03 11.05 2.56
N PHE A 97 1.12 10.22 3.61
CA PHE A 97 2.07 10.47 4.71
C PHE A 97 3.51 10.49 4.23
N TRP A 98 3.88 9.52 3.38
CA TRP A 98 5.19 9.49 2.75
C TRP A 98 5.43 10.77 1.94
N GLY A 99 4.55 11.14 1.01
CA GLY A 99 4.72 12.31 0.15
C GLY A 99 4.95 13.60 0.94
N VAL A 100 4.19 13.81 2.02
CA VAL A 100 4.37 14.96 2.92
C VAL A 100 5.72 14.92 3.64
N CYS A 101 6.18 13.75 4.08
CA CYS A 101 7.45 13.58 4.79
C CYS A 101 8.69 13.51 3.88
N SER A 102 8.53 13.29 2.56
CA SER A 102 9.65 13.24 1.59
C SER A 102 10.40 14.56 1.43
N GLY A 103 9.81 15.69 1.82
CA GLY A 103 10.46 17.00 1.76
C GLY A 103 10.99 17.33 0.36
N GLN A 104 12.28 17.66 0.25
CA GLN A 104 12.97 17.97 -1.02
C GLN A 104 13.90 16.84 -1.51
N SER A 105 13.91 15.67 -0.85
CA SER A 105 14.79 14.57 -1.27
C SER A 105 14.34 14.02 -2.64
N VAL A 106 15.18 14.23 -3.66
CA VAL A 106 14.92 13.74 -5.04
C VAL A 106 14.77 12.22 -5.04
N GLU A 107 15.64 11.50 -4.32
CA GLU A 107 15.60 10.05 -4.23
C GLU A 107 14.30 9.55 -3.57
N MET A 108 13.91 10.13 -2.42
CA MET A 108 12.70 9.69 -1.72
C MET A 108 11.43 10.07 -2.49
N LYS A 109 11.46 11.19 -3.24
CA LYS A 109 10.39 11.54 -4.18
C LYS A 109 10.31 10.57 -5.35
N GLY A 110 11.43 10.16 -5.94
CA GLY A 110 11.42 9.19 -7.04
C GLY A 110 10.86 7.83 -6.61
N ARG A 111 11.24 7.36 -5.41
CA ARG A 111 10.67 6.13 -4.83
C ARG A 111 9.17 6.27 -4.52
N TRP A 112 8.75 7.43 -4.03
CA TRP A 112 7.34 7.72 -3.78
C TRP A 112 6.53 7.75 -5.08
N ASP A 113 7.04 8.40 -6.12
CA ASP A 113 6.40 8.50 -7.44
C ASP A 113 6.21 7.12 -8.07
N ALA A 114 7.26 6.28 -8.06
CA ALA A 114 7.15 4.89 -8.51
C ALA A 114 6.09 4.11 -7.73
N ALA A 115 6.01 4.27 -6.41
CA ALA A 115 5.00 3.63 -5.59
C ALA A 115 3.57 4.15 -5.87
N VAL A 116 3.42 5.45 -6.16
CA VAL A 116 2.14 6.05 -6.56
C VAL A 116 1.69 5.50 -7.91
N GLN A 117 2.58 5.46 -8.91
CA GLN A 117 2.27 4.90 -10.23
C GLN A 117 1.84 3.44 -10.13
N ASP A 118 2.52 2.65 -9.30
CA ASP A 118 2.21 1.24 -9.07
C ASP A 118 0.81 1.04 -8.46
N VAL A 119 0.48 1.83 -7.43
CA VAL A 119 -0.83 1.79 -6.77
C VAL A 119 -1.92 2.32 -7.70
N MET A 120 -1.65 3.35 -8.49
CA MET A 120 -2.58 3.88 -9.49
C MET A 120 -2.91 2.84 -10.55
N TRP A 121 -1.89 2.17 -11.11
CA TRP A 121 -2.11 1.09 -12.06
C TRP A 121 -2.99 -0.02 -11.47
N MET A 122 -2.76 -0.43 -10.22
CA MET A 122 -3.64 -1.41 -9.57
C MET A 122 -5.07 -0.89 -9.35
N LEU A 123 -5.25 0.40 -9.01
CA LEU A 123 -6.57 1.01 -8.84
C LEU A 123 -7.34 1.16 -10.15
N GLU A 124 -6.65 1.38 -11.27
CA GLU A 124 -7.26 1.47 -12.61
C GLU A 124 -7.82 0.12 -13.10
N GLY A 125 -7.34 -0.99 -12.54
CA GLY A 125 -7.84 -2.32 -12.85
C GLY A 125 -9.05 -2.76 -12.01
N LEU A 126 -9.40 -2.07 -10.92
CA LEU A 126 -10.58 -2.38 -10.11
C LEU A 126 -11.88 -2.15 -10.90
#